data_AF-A0A7J3ZBJ9-F1
#
_entry.id   AF-A0A7J3ZBJ9-F1
#
_cell.length_a   1.000
_cell.length_b   1.000
_cell.length_c   1.000
_cell.angle_alpha   90.00
_cell.angle_beta   90.00
_cell.angle_gamma   90.00
#
_symmetry.space_group_name_H-M   'P 1'
#
loop_
_entity.id
_entity.type
_entity.pdbx_description
1 polymer ?
#
loop_
_entity_poly.entity_id
_entity_poly.type
_entity_poly.pdbx_seq_one_letter_code
_entity_poly.pdbx_strand_id
1 'polypeptide(L)'
;MNFPNYDSQGGWVSRVSQHRKAQIPICITIDQVIGLVEILYSLGGIADTSKISEIVDVDAGLLPNVIDVAEALGLVRLSKGDLEITNLGRDIARADSRSLKKILRELALKLEPISTIYREISAKEYMSREEFEKILETFYGPEGRKAFDCIVNWGTYIGIFRWSPDTQILIYIKRHHR
;
A
#
# COMPACT_ATOMS: atom_id res chain seq x y z
N MET A 1 0.78 -5.75 25.89
CA MET A 1 0.93 -6.63 24.72
C MET A 1 -0.47 -7.02 24.28
N ASN A 2 -0.99 -6.40 23.22
CA ASN A 2 -2.29 -6.77 22.65
C ASN A 2 -2.01 -7.54 21.36
N PHE A 3 -2.29 -8.84 21.37
CA PHE A 3 -2.27 -9.70 20.18
C PHE A 3 -3.56 -9.47 19.37
N PRO A 4 -3.53 -9.53 18.03
CA PRO A 4 -4.76 -9.46 17.24
C PRO A 4 -5.63 -10.69 17.48
N ASN A 5 -6.95 -10.49 17.56
CA ASN A 5 -7.95 -11.55 17.72
C ASN A 5 -7.89 -12.55 16.56
N TYR A 6 -7.46 -13.78 16.85
CA TYR A 6 -7.45 -14.94 15.97
C TYR A 6 -8.69 -15.79 16.28
N ASP A 7 -9.49 -16.16 15.28
CA ASP A 7 -10.59 -17.11 15.49
C ASP A 7 -10.14 -18.56 15.31
N SER A 8 -10.92 -19.48 15.87
CA SER A 8 -10.58 -20.91 15.91
C SER A 8 -10.74 -21.64 14.57
N GLN A 9 -11.02 -20.92 13.47
CA GLN A 9 -11.19 -21.49 12.12
C GLN A 9 -10.22 -20.88 11.09
N GLY A 10 -9.23 -20.10 11.53
CA GLY A 10 -8.17 -19.59 10.66
C GLY A 10 -8.64 -18.54 9.65
N GLY A 11 -9.76 -17.86 9.94
CA GLY A 11 -10.29 -16.77 9.14
C GLY A 11 -10.23 -15.45 9.90
N TRP A 12 -9.99 -14.34 9.20
CA TRP A 12 -10.21 -13.02 9.80
C TRP A 12 -11.71 -12.83 10.03
N VAL A 13 -12.10 -12.55 11.27
CA VAL A 13 -13.45 -12.10 11.60
C VAL A 13 -13.73 -10.84 10.79
N SER A 14 -14.59 -10.97 9.77
CA SER A 14 -15.02 -9.87 8.93
C SER A 14 -15.65 -8.79 9.81
N ARG A 15 -14.89 -7.72 10.07
CA ARG A 15 -15.42 -6.56 10.78
C ARG A 15 -16.41 -5.85 9.86
N VAL A 16 -17.66 -5.93 10.29
CA VAL A 16 -18.83 -5.18 9.83
C VAL A 16 -18.46 -3.80 9.30
N SER A 17 -18.99 -3.53 8.11
CA SER A 17 -18.94 -2.31 7.33
C SER A 17 -19.20 -1.05 8.16
N GLN A 18 -18.15 -0.26 8.35
CA GLN A 18 -18.25 1.18 8.54
C GLN A 18 -17.33 1.78 7.48
N HIS A 19 -17.77 2.81 6.75
CA HIS A 19 -17.07 3.41 5.61
C HIS A 19 -15.71 4.06 5.98
N ARG A 20 -14.77 3.30 6.54
CA ARG A 20 -13.39 3.69 6.78
C ARG A 20 -12.57 3.14 5.62
N LYS A 21 -11.78 4.00 5.01
CA LYS A 21 -10.77 3.62 4.02
C LYS A 21 -9.82 2.59 4.62
N ALA A 22 -9.38 1.63 3.82
CA ALA A 22 -8.35 0.70 4.24
C ALA A 22 -7.06 1.46 4.58
N GLN A 23 -6.43 1.08 5.68
CA GLN A 23 -5.23 1.71 6.19
C GLN A 23 -4.02 0.84 5.83
N ILE A 24 -2.98 1.44 5.27
CA ILE A 24 -1.73 0.75 4.95
C ILE A 24 -1.05 0.33 6.27
N PRO A 25 -0.69 -0.93 6.49
CA PRO A 25 0.11 -1.34 7.65
C PRO A 25 1.46 -0.64 7.67
N ILE A 26 2.06 -0.51 8.85
CA ILE A 26 3.40 0.08 8.97
C ILE A 26 4.39 -0.76 8.16
N CYS A 27 5.30 -0.06 7.46
CA CYS A 27 6.40 -0.65 6.72
C CYS A 27 6.06 -1.49 5.46
N ILE A 28 4.89 -1.27 4.83
CA ILE A 28 4.58 -1.86 3.52
C ILE A 28 4.78 -0.83 2.41
N THR A 29 5.63 -1.15 1.43
CA THR A 29 5.90 -0.30 0.25
C THR A 29 4.99 -0.66 -0.92
N ILE A 30 4.84 0.26 -1.86
CA ILE A 30 4.06 -0.04 -3.08
C ILE A 30 4.79 -1.05 -3.97
N ASP A 31 6.13 -1.02 -3.95
CA ASP A 31 6.97 -1.95 -4.72
C ASP A 31 6.78 -3.40 -4.26
N GLN A 32 6.60 -3.64 -2.95
CA GLN A 32 6.28 -4.98 -2.43
C GLN A 32 4.93 -5.48 -2.94
N VAL A 33 3.92 -4.61 -2.99
CA VAL A 33 2.59 -4.95 -3.52
C VAL A 33 2.66 -5.26 -5.01
N ILE A 34 3.40 -4.45 -5.78
CA ILE A 34 3.61 -4.69 -7.22
C ILE A 34 4.35 -6.01 -7.43
N GLY A 35 5.43 -6.25 -6.70
CA GLY A 35 6.23 -7.47 -6.80
C GLY A 35 5.42 -8.73 -6.50
N LEU A 36 4.56 -8.70 -5.48
CA LEU A 36 3.63 -9.81 -5.20
C LEU A 36 2.72 -10.11 -6.41
N VAL A 37 2.12 -9.07 -7.00
CA VAL A 37 1.21 -9.21 -8.14
C VAL A 37 1.94 -9.72 -9.38
N GLU A 38 3.17 -9.25 -9.64
CA GLU A 38 4.01 -9.72 -10.74
C GLU A 38 4.42 -11.19 -10.57
N ILE A 39 4.83 -11.58 -9.37
CA ILE A 39 5.17 -12.98 -9.05
C ILE A 39 3.95 -13.86 -9.26
N LEU A 40 2.78 -13.48 -8.72
CA LEU A 40 1.57 -14.27 -8.86
C LEU A 40 1.14 -14.40 -10.33
N TYR A 41 1.26 -13.31 -11.11
CA TYR A 41 1.01 -13.34 -12.55
C TYR A 41 1.96 -14.31 -13.27
N SER A 42 3.25 -14.31 -12.94
CA SER A 42 4.25 -15.20 -13.52
C SER A 42 4.00 -16.68 -13.22
N LEU A 43 3.36 -16.98 -12.09
CA LEU A 43 2.97 -18.34 -11.67
C LEU A 43 1.66 -18.83 -12.31
N GLY A 44 1.08 -18.06 -13.23
CA GLY A 44 -0.20 -18.39 -13.89
C GLY A 44 -1.42 -17.73 -13.24
N GLY A 45 -1.23 -16.96 -12.17
CA GLY A 45 -2.27 -16.17 -11.51
C GLY A 45 -2.95 -16.84 -10.32
N ILE A 46 -2.48 -18.01 -9.89
CA ILE A 46 -2.92 -18.66 -8.65
C ILE A 46 -1.73 -19.38 -8.01
N ALA A 47 -1.55 -19.22 -6.70
CA ALA A 47 -0.52 -19.92 -5.95
C ALA A 47 -0.88 -20.01 -4.46
N ASP A 48 -0.48 -21.13 -3.83
CA ASP A 48 -0.51 -21.29 -2.38
C ASP A 48 0.41 -20.24 -1.70
N THR A 49 -0.04 -19.66 -0.59
CA THR A 49 0.70 -18.60 0.11
C THR A 49 2.05 -19.06 0.67
N SER A 50 2.21 -20.35 1.00
CA SER A 50 3.47 -20.96 1.41
C SER A 50 4.46 -20.95 0.24
N LYS A 51 4.02 -21.30 -0.96
CA LYS A 51 4.86 -21.23 -2.17
C LYS A 51 5.27 -19.78 -2.48
N ILE A 52 4.38 -18.82 -2.28
CA ILE A 52 4.70 -17.40 -2.42
C ILE A 52 5.77 -17.00 -1.40
N SER A 53 5.66 -17.43 -0.15
CA SER A 53 6.63 -17.11 0.91
C SER A 53 8.06 -17.62 0.64
N GLU A 54 8.21 -18.70 -0.13
CA GLU A 54 9.52 -19.21 -0.55
C GLU A 54 10.15 -18.39 -1.70
N ILE A 55 9.32 -17.74 -2.52
CA ILE A 55 9.75 -17.04 -3.74
C ILE A 55 10.00 -15.56 -3.46
N VAL A 56 9.19 -14.95 -2.61
CA VAL A 56 9.28 -13.53 -2.32
C VAL A 56 10.43 -13.31 -1.34
N ASP A 57 11.42 -12.51 -1.73
CA ASP A 57 12.48 -12.00 -0.84
C ASP A 57 11.96 -10.88 0.09
N VAL A 58 10.82 -11.16 0.72
CA VAL A 58 10.21 -10.35 1.76
C VAL A 58 10.31 -11.19 3.01
N ASP A 59 10.72 -10.58 4.12
CA ASP A 59 10.68 -11.25 5.43
C ASP A 59 9.34 -11.97 5.57
N ALA A 60 9.36 -13.30 5.78
CA ALA A 60 8.15 -14.12 5.76
C ALA A 60 7.07 -13.59 6.72
N GLY A 61 7.45 -12.85 7.77
CA GLY A 61 6.53 -12.17 8.68
C GLY A 61 5.76 -10.98 8.08
N LEU A 62 6.21 -10.42 6.95
CA LEU A 62 5.61 -9.28 6.28
C LEU A 62 4.64 -9.65 5.15
N LEU A 63 4.76 -10.84 4.56
CA LEU A 63 3.92 -11.28 3.43
C LEU A 63 2.42 -11.16 3.71
N PRO A 64 1.88 -11.56 4.89
CA PRO A 64 0.46 -11.39 5.19
C PRO A 64 -0.01 -9.94 5.05
N ASN A 65 0.79 -8.98 5.50
CA ASN A 65 0.46 -7.55 5.39
C ASN A 65 0.50 -7.06 3.93
N VAL A 66 1.41 -7.60 3.11
CA VAL A 66 1.45 -7.27 1.67
C VAL A 66 0.20 -7.81 0.98
N ILE A 67 -0.23 -9.04 1.31
CA ILE A 67 -1.46 -9.65 0.80
C ILE A 67 -2.68 -8.80 1.19
N ASP A 68 -2.78 -8.40 2.46
CA ASP A 68 -3.90 -7.57 2.95
C ASP A 68 -4.00 -6.26 2.18
N VAL A 69 -2.87 -5.59 1.90
CA VAL A 69 -2.86 -4.35 1.10
C VAL A 69 -3.24 -4.63 -0.36
N ALA A 70 -2.70 -5.69 -0.97
CA ALA A 70 -3.01 -6.06 -2.34
C ALA A 70 -4.50 -6.41 -2.51
N GLU A 71 -5.10 -7.10 -1.54
CA GLU A 71 -6.52 -7.43 -1.51
C GLU A 71 -7.37 -6.18 -1.28
N ALA A 72 -6.97 -5.28 -0.36
CA ALA A 72 -7.64 -4.00 -0.15
C ALA A 72 -7.63 -3.10 -1.39
N LEU A 73 -6.61 -3.23 -2.25
CA LEU A 73 -6.54 -2.58 -3.55
C LEU A 73 -7.31 -3.31 -4.66
N GLY A 74 -7.84 -4.50 -4.38
CA GLY A 74 -8.59 -5.34 -5.32
C GLY A 74 -7.72 -6.03 -6.36
N LEU A 75 -6.41 -6.20 -6.10
CA LEU A 75 -5.45 -6.77 -7.05
C LEU A 75 -5.39 -8.29 -6.97
N VAL A 76 -5.64 -8.82 -5.78
CA VAL A 76 -5.65 -10.24 -5.47
C VAL A 76 -6.88 -10.57 -4.64
N ARG A 77 -7.15 -11.86 -4.49
CA ARG A 77 -8.17 -12.43 -3.61
C ARG A 77 -7.58 -13.63 -2.89
N LEU A 78 -7.71 -13.69 -1.58
CA LEU A 78 -7.33 -14.87 -0.81
C LEU A 78 -8.54 -15.81 -0.69
N SER A 79 -8.37 -17.08 -1.07
CA SER A 79 -9.41 -18.10 -0.93
C SER A 79 -8.81 -19.43 -0.47
N LYS A 80 -9.19 -19.89 0.73
CA LYS A 80 -8.82 -21.21 1.26
C LYS A 80 -7.31 -21.52 1.25
N GLY A 81 -6.46 -20.49 1.41
CA GLY A 81 -4.99 -20.64 1.39
C GLY A 81 -4.34 -20.34 0.04
N ASP A 82 -5.13 -20.28 -1.03
CA ASP A 82 -4.67 -19.89 -2.35
C ASP A 82 -4.85 -18.38 -2.55
N LEU A 83 -3.83 -17.73 -3.08
CA LEU A 83 -3.90 -16.35 -3.54
C LEU A 83 -4.18 -16.34 -5.04
N GLU A 84 -5.25 -15.67 -5.45
CA GLU A 84 -5.67 -15.56 -6.85
C GLU A 84 -5.52 -14.11 -7.32
N ILE A 85 -4.96 -13.90 -8.52
CA ILE A 85 -4.88 -12.58 -9.13
C ILE A 85 -6.22 -12.18 -9.73
N THR A 86 -6.68 -10.95 -9.50
CA THR A 86 -7.89 -10.41 -10.12
C THR A 86 -7.61 -9.91 -11.54
N ASN A 87 -8.65 -9.54 -12.29
CA ASN A 87 -8.48 -8.88 -13.59
C ASN A 87 -7.67 -7.58 -13.46
N LEU A 88 -7.95 -6.78 -12.43
CA LEU A 88 -7.21 -5.55 -12.15
C LEU A 88 -5.73 -5.82 -11.83
N GLY A 89 -5.45 -6.87 -11.06
CA GLY A 89 -4.07 -7.32 -10.80
C GLY A 89 -3.35 -7.71 -12.09
N ARG A 90 -4.02 -8.44 -13.00
CA ARG A 90 -3.46 -8.80 -14.32
C ARG A 90 -3.19 -7.56 -15.18
N ASP A 91 -4.08 -6.57 -15.16
CA ASP A 91 -3.90 -5.33 -15.90
C ASP A 91 -2.66 -4.57 -15.41
N ILE A 92 -2.46 -4.51 -14.09
CA ILE A 92 -1.27 -3.93 -13.45
C ILE A 92 0.00 -4.69 -13.83
N ALA A 93 0.01 -6.02 -13.73
CA ALA A 93 1.17 -6.85 -14.04
C ALA A 93 1.63 -6.73 -15.51
N ARG A 94 0.74 -6.32 -16.41
CA ARG A 94 1.01 -6.15 -17.85
C ARG A 94 1.21 -4.69 -18.26
N ALA A 95 0.92 -3.75 -17.37
CA ALA A 95 0.93 -2.33 -17.70
C ALA A 95 2.36 -1.81 -17.93
N ASP A 96 2.52 -0.93 -18.91
CA ASP A 96 3.73 -0.12 -19.00
C ASP A 96 3.85 0.81 -17.78
N SER A 97 5.05 1.35 -17.53
CA SER A 97 5.33 2.16 -16.34
C SER A 97 4.44 3.40 -16.19
N ARG A 98 3.91 3.98 -17.28
CA ARG A 98 3.02 5.14 -17.23
C ARG A 98 1.60 4.70 -16.85
N SER A 99 1.10 3.65 -17.49
CA SER A 99 -0.22 3.08 -17.24
C SER A 99 -0.31 2.54 -15.81
N LEU A 100 0.72 1.84 -15.35
CA LEU A 100 0.87 1.32 -13.99
C LEU A 100 0.75 2.43 -12.94
N LYS A 101 1.52 3.52 -13.09
CA LYS A 101 1.46 4.68 -12.19
C LYS A 101 0.08 5.34 -12.16
N LYS A 102 -0.63 5.38 -13.30
CA LYS A 102 -1.98 5.96 -13.35
C LYS A 102 -2.97 5.13 -12.54
N ILE A 103 -3.01 3.82 -12.80
CA ILE A 103 -3.92 2.89 -12.11
C ILE A 103 -3.62 2.89 -10.61
N LEU A 104 -2.36 2.69 -10.22
CA LEU A 104 -1.96 2.63 -8.82
C LEU A 104 -2.24 3.94 -8.08
N ARG A 105 -2.12 5.10 -8.74
CA ARG A 105 -2.51 6.36 -8.11
C ARG A 105 -4.00 6.40 -7.78
N GLU A 106 -4.86 6.03 -8.72
CA GLU A 106 -6.32 6.04 -8.52
C GLU A 106 -6.74 5.10 -7.39
N LEU A 107 -6.03 3.98 -7.24
CA LEU A 107 -6.24 3.00 -6.18
C LEU A 107 -5.69 3.50 -4.83
N ALA A 108 -4.43 3.94 -4.78
CA ALA A 108 -3.75 4.35 -3.56
C ALA A 108 -4.37 5.60 -2.90
N LEU A 109 -4.96 6.51 -3.69
CA LEU A 109 -5.69 7.67 -3.15
C LEU A 109 -6.97 7.30 -2.38
N LYS A 110 -7.38 6.03 -2.41
CA LYS A 110 -8.47 5.48 -1.60
C LYS A 110 -7.98 4.90 -0.27
N LEU A 111 -6.66 4.78 -0.07
CA LEU A 111 -6.06 4.28 1.16
C LEU A 111 -5.68 5.42 2.11
N GLU A 112 -5.72 5.15 3.41
CA GLU A 112 -5.08 6.00 4.42
C GLU A 112 -3.70 5.45 4.79
N PRO A 113 -2.71 6.31 5.09
CA PRO A 113 -2.78 7.78 5.22
C PRO A 113 -2.64 8.55 3.90
N ILE A 114 -2.49 7.86 2.76
CA ILE A 114 -2.19 8.48 1.45
C ILE A 114 -3.24 9.53 1.05
N SER A 115 -4.53 9.22 1.24
CA SER A 115 -5.59 10.17 0.92
C SER A 115 -5.51 11.44 1.75
N THR A 116 -5.23 11.33 3.05
CA THR A 116 -5.10 12.50 3.94
C THR A 116 -3.88 13.33 3.57
N ILE A 117 -2.74 12.68 3.37
CA ILE A 117 -1.50 13.34 2.94
C ILE A 117 -1.70 14.10 1.63
N TYR A 118 -2.35 13.47 0.64
CA TYR A 118 -2.62 14.10 -0.65
C TYR A 118 -3.47 15.37 -0.50
N ARG A 119 -4.52 15.33 0.33
CA ARG A 119 -5.37 16.49 0.61
C ARG A 119 -4.58 17.63 1.27
N GLU A 120 -3.78 17.32 2.29
CA GLU A 120 -3.00 18.33 3.01
C GLU A 120 -1.93 18.99 2.12
N ILE A 121 -1.14 18.18 1.39
CA ILE A 121 -0.04 18.72 0.59
C ILE A 121 -0.53 19.44 -0.68
N SER A 122 -1.68 19.05 -1.23
CA SER A 122 -2.27 19.76 -2.38
C SER A 122 -2.80 21.16 -2.00
N ALA A 123 -3.17 21.37 -0.74
CA ALA A 123 -3.58 22.68 -0.23
C ALA A 123 -2.39 23.58 0.14
N LYS A 124 -1.31 23.00 0.69
CA LYS A 124 -0.13 23.76 1.16
C LYS A 124 0.98 23.92 0.13
N GLU A 125 0.95 23.15 -0.96
CA GLU A 125 2.01 23.00 -1.98
C GLU A 125 3.35 22.43 -1.49
N TYR A 126 3.62 22.48 -0.19
CA TYR A 126 4.76 21.85 0.45
C TYR A 126 4.38 21.36 1.85
N MET A 127 5.19 20.46 2.40
CA MET A 127 5.04 19.94 3.74
C MET A 127 6.42 19.57 4.29
N SER A 128 6.73 19.98 5.51
CA SER A 128 7.96 19.53 6.18
C SER A 128 7.86 18.06 6.60
N ARG A 129 9.00 17.40 6.82
CA ARG A 129 9.02 16.05 7.42
C ARG A 129 8.24 15.98 8.74
N GLU A 130 8.42 16.97 9.60
CA GLU A 130 7.77 16.98 10.93
C GLU A 130 6.24 17.05 10.81
N GLU A 131 5.72 17.88 9.90
CA GLU A 131 4.28 17.93 9.61
C GLU A 131 3.77 16.59 9.05
N PHE A 132 4.54 15.97 8.16
CA PHE A 132 4.19 14.67 7.60
C PHE A 132 4.16 13.58 8.67
N GLU A 133 5.19 13.50 9.52
CA GLU A 133 5.26 12.57 10.64
C GLU A 133 4.10 12.79 11.64
N LYS A 134 3.73 14.05 11.92
CA LYS A 134 2.54 14.35 12.74
C LYS A 134 1.26 13.79 12.13
N ILE A 135 1.10 13.87 10.81
CA ILE A 135 -0.03 13.24 10.12
C ILE A 135 0.03 11.72 10.33
N LEU A 136 1.19 11.09 10.12
CA LEU A 136 1.35 9.64 10.31
C LEU A 136 1.06 9.20 11.75
N GLU A 137 1.46 9.99 12.75
CA GLU A 137 1.18 9.72 14.16
C GLU A 137 -0.34 9.70 14.45
N THR A 138 -1.18 10.38 13.67
CA THR A 138 -2.65 10.28 13.81
C THR A 138 -3.21 8.92 13.38
N PHE A 139 -2.51 8.20 12.50
CA PHE A 139 -2.93 6.89 11.99
C PHE A 139 -2.26 5.73 12.73
N TYR A 140 -1.02 5.91 13.15
CA TYR A 140 -0.17 4.84 13.69
C TYR A 140 0.24 5.05 15.16
N GLY A 141 -0.21 6.14 15.79
CA GLY A 141 0.25 6.52 17.12
C GLY A 141 1.75 6.88 17.14
N PRO A 142 2.46 6.68 18.26
CA PRO A 142 3.89 7.01 18.39
C PRO A 142 4.80 6.35 17.35
N GLU A 143 4.35 5.25 16.74
CA GLU A 143 5.07 4.50 15.72
C GLU A 143 4.99 5.16 14.33
N GLY A 144 4.21 6.23 14.15
CA GLY A 144 4.00 6.89 12.86
C GLY A 144 5.27 7.35 12.18
N ARG A 145 6.30 7.73 12.94
CA ARG A 145 7.62 8.09 12.40
C ARG A 145 8.28 6.94 11.63
N LYS A 146 8.05 5.68 12.05
CA LYS A 146 8.59 4.51 11.35
C LYS A 146 7.92 4.28 9.99
N ALA A 147 6.71 4.79 9.79
CA ALA A 147 6.00 4.68 8.53
C ALA A 147 6.48 5.70 7.48
N PHE A 148 7.31 6.69 7.85
CA PHE A 148 7.73 7.80 6.98
C PHE A 148 8.25 7.30 5.63
N ASP A 149 9.29 6.47 5.64
CA ASP A 149 9.96 6.05 4.39
C ASP A 149 9.03 5.24 3.49
N CYS A 150 8.16 4.40 4.08
CA CYS A 150 7.21 3.62 3.30
C CYS A 150 6.14 4.51 2.68
N ILE A 151 5.54 5.43 3.43
CA ILE A 151 4.50 6.31 2.88
C ILE A 151 5.10 7.33 1.90
N VAL A 152 6.36 7.75 2.07
CA VAL A 152 7.12 8.51 1.06
C VAL A 152 7.32 7.69 -0.21
N ASN A 153 7.66 6.40 -0.10
CA ASN A 153 7.76 5.50 -1.25
C ASN A 153 6.45 5.44 -2.04
N TRP A 154 5.31 5.22 -1.37
CA TRP A 154 4.00 5.28 -2.02
C TRP A 154 3.78 6.62 -2.73
N GLY A 155 3.97 7.73 -2.01
CA GLY A 155 3.64 9.05 -2.50
C GLY A 155 4.50 9.52 -3.68
N THR A 156 5.79 9.21 -3.65
CA THR A 156 6.72 9.50 -4.75
C THR A 156 6.44 8.63 -5.97
N TYR A 157 6.17 7.34 -5.77
CA TYR A 157 5.86 6.41 -6.85
C TYR A 157 4.62 6.86 -7.66
N ILE A 158 3.52 7.16 -6.96
CA ILE A 158 2.25 7.60 -7.59
C ILE A 158 2.27 9.09 -7.98
N GLY A 159 3.35 9.80 -7.67
CA GLY A 159 3.60 11.19 -8.03
C GLY A 159 2.65 12.18 -7.36
N ILE A 160 2.34 12.02 -6.07
CA ILE A 160 1.63 13.07 -5.30
C ILE A 160 2.57 14.20 -4.88
N PHE A 161 3.84 13.88 -4.61
CA PHE A 161 4.87 14.85 -4.24
C PHE A 161 6.26 14.36 -4.65
N ARG A 162 7.24 15.26 -4.55
CA ARG A 162 8.67 14.94 -4.49
C ARG A 162 9.16 15.07 -3.06
N TRP A 163 10.15 14.29 -2.67
CA TRP A 163 10.80 14.37 -1.37
C TRP A 163 12.26 14.78 -1.54
N SER A 164 12.74 15.74 -0.74
CA SER A 164 14.16 16.12 -0.68
C SER A 164 14.74 15.72 0.69
N PRO A 165 15.67 14.74 0.73
CA PRO A 165 16.39 14.41 1.95
C PRO A 165 17.26 15.57 2.47
N ASP A 166 17.77 16.43 1.60
CA ASP A 166 18.66 17.53 2.01
C ASP A 166 17.88 18.61 2.77
N THR A 167 16.71 19.01 2.26
CA THR A 167 15.90 20.07 2.86
C THR A 167 14.86 19.53 3.83
N GLN A 168 14.65 18.22 3.87
CA GLN A 168 13.58 17.54 4.60
C GLN A 168 12.18 18.11 4.29
N ILE A 169 11.94 18.45 3.01
CA ILE A 169 10.67 19.02 2.52
C ILE A 169 10.08 18.13 1.43
N LEU A 170 8.77 17.93 1.52
CA LEU A 170 7.93 17.36 0.47
C LEU A 170 7.34 18.51 -0.35
N ILE A 171 7.40 18.40 -1.68
CA ILE A 171 6.87 19.40 -2.62
C ILE A 171 5.77 18.77 -3.46
N TYR A 172 4.58 19.35 -3.44
CA TYR A 172 3.43 18.90 -4.20
C TYR A 172 3.71 18.90 -5.71
N ILE A 173 3.31 17.84 -6.40
CA ILE A 173 3.36 17.80 -7.87
C ILE A 173 1.99 18.21 -8.42
N LYS A 174 1.89 19.45 -8.92
CA LYS A 174 0.70 19.93 -9.63
C LYS A 174 0.50 19.10 -10.91
N ARG A 175 -0.72 18.57 -11.11
CA ARG A 175 -1.10 17.98 -12.40
C ARG A 175 -1.76 19.04 -13.27
N HIS A 176 -1.22 19.21 -14.47
CA HIS A 176 -1.98 19.85 -15.54
C HIS A 176 -3.01 18.83 -16.03
N HIS A 177 -4.29 19.11 -15.79
CA HIS A 177 -5.36 18.44 -16.53
C HIS A 177 -5.22 18.89 -17.98
N ARG A 178 -4.87 17.96 -18.87
CA ARG A 178 -5.07 18.10 -20.31
C ARG A 178 -6.42 17.50 -20.67
#